data_AF-A0A3D1GUV4-F1
#
_entry.id   AF-A0A3D1GUV4-F1
#
_cell.length_a   1.000
_cell.length_b   1.000
_cell.length_c   1.000
_cell.angle_alpha   90.00
_cell.angle_beta   90.00
_cell.angle_gamma   90.00
#
_symmetry.space_group_name_H-M   'P 1'
#
loop_
_entity.id
_entity.type
_entity.pdbx_description
1 polymer ?
#
loop_
_entity_poly.entity_id
_entity_poly.type
_entity_poly.pdbx_seq_one_letter_code
_entity_poly.pdbx_strand_id
1 'polypeptide(L)'
;MTGAGRTSPSLPKRQAASGRITSADVARLAGVSQSAVSRVFTDGASASAKTSAKVRDAAEQLGYRPNRLARSLLTGKSYMVGLVVAYLDNYFYPEVLEKLSKALQQQGYHVLIFM
;
A
#
# COMPACT_ATOMS: atom_id res chain seq x y z
N MET A 1 13.13 37.98 -34.42
CA MET A 1 13.16 36.50 -34.50
C MET A 1 14.17 36.00 -33.48
N THR A 2 13.76 35.17 -32.52
CA THR A 2 14.50 34.01 -31.93
C THR A 2 13.74 33.59 -30.67
N GLY A 3 12.82 32.64 -30.82
CA GLY A 3 12.20 31.94 -29.70
C GLY A 3 13.07 30.75 -29.31
N ALA A 4 13.68 30.80 -28.12
CA ALA A 4 14.33 29.64 -27.53
C ALA A 4 13.29 28.85 -26.75
N GLY A 5 12.72 27.82 -27.40
CA GLY A 5 11.83 26.86 -26.79
C GLY A 5 12.56 26.12 -25.65
N ARG A 6 12.06 26.26 -24.43
CA ARG A 6 12.46 25.45 -23.29
C ARG A 6 11.92 24.04 -23.50
N THR A 7 12.72 23.14 -24.04
CA THR A 7 12.44 21.71 -24.00
C THR A 7 12.75 21.20 -22.60
N SER A 8 11.70 21.07 -21.78
CA SER A 8 11.80 20.34 -20.51
C SER A 8 12.30 18.92 -20.81
N PRO A 9 13.32 18.41 -20.09
CA PRO A 9 13.76 17.03 -20.27
C PRO A 9 12.60 16.10 -19.91
N SER A 10 12.17 15.29 -20.88
CA SER A 10 11.17 14.25 -20.67
C SER A 10 11.72 13.28 -19.65
N LEU A 11 11.06 13.20 -18.49
CA LEU A 11 11.37 12.22 -17.45
C LEU A 11 11.44 10.81 -18.08
N PRO A 12 12.48 10.01 -17.78
CA PRO A 12 12.61 8.68 -18.36
C PRO A 12 11.36 7.86 -18.04
N LYS A 13 10.74 7.27 -19.08
CA LYS A 13 9.67 6.28 -18.92
C LYS A 13 10.19 5.22 -17.96
N ARG A 14 9.61 5.17 -16.76
CA ARG A 14 9.91 4.20 -15.71
C ARG A 14 9.80 2.81 -16.32
N GLN A 15 10.95 2.23 -16.69
CA GLN A 15 11.04 0.85 -17.15
C GLN A 15 10.39 0.00 -16.06
N ALA A 16 9.30 -0.68 -16.42
CA ALA A 16 8.62 -1.58 -15.52
C ALA A 16 9.66 -2.63 -15.08
N ALA A 17 10.01 -2.61 -13.80
CA ALA A 17 10.94 -3.55 -13.21
C ALA A 17 10.50 -4.97 -13.59
N SER A 18 11.39 -5.66 -14.29
CA SER A 18 11.21 -7.02 -14.78
C SER A 18 10.76 -7.95 -13.65
N GLY A 19 9.58 -8.56 -13.82
CA GLY A 19 9.17 -9.76 -13.08
C GLY A 19 8.11 -9.60 -11.98
N ARG A 20 7.72 -8.38 -11.56
CA ARG A 20 6.64 -8.23 -10.55
C ARG A 20 5.31 -7.88 -11.19
N ILE A 21 4.32 -8.74 -10.95
CA ILE A 21 2.92 -8.51 -11.33
C ILE A 21 2.39 -7.23 -10.66
N THR A 22 1.78 -6.37 -11.46
CA THR A 22 1.27 -5.07 -11.03
C THR A 22 -0.26 -5.02 -11.01
N SER A 23 -0.83 -3.99 -10.39
CA SER A 23 -2.28 -3.73 -10.46
C SER A 23 -2.76 -3.43 -11.87
N ALA A 24 -1.88 -2.99 -12.78
CA ALA A 24 -2.22 -2.79 -14.19
C ALA A 24 -2.37 -4.12 -14.92
N ASP A 25 -1.62 -5.15 -14.54
CA ASP A 25 -1.73 -6.49 -15.12
C ASP A 25 -3.02 -7.18 -14.67
N VAL A 26 -3.35 -7.06 -13.38
CA VAL A 26 -4.65 -7.53 -12.84
C VAL A 26 -5.81 -6.81 -13.53
N ALA A 27 -5.72 -5.49 -13.71
CA ALA A 27 -6.75 -4.70 -14.39
C ALA A 27 -6.99 -5.20 -15.82
N ARG A 28 -5.91 -5.50 -16.54
CA ARG A 28 -5.94 -6.03 -17.91
C ARG A 28 -6.61 -7.40 -17.97
N LEU A 29 -6.23 -8.32 -17.09
CA LEU A 29 -6.80 -9.67 -17.05
C LEU A 29 -8.28 -9.67 -16.60
N ALA A 30 -8.64 -8.85 -15.61
CA ALA A 30 -10.01 -8.74 -15.11
C ALA A 30 -10.95 -7.92 -16.02
N GLY A 31 -10.40 -7.18 -16.99
CA GLY A 31 -11.17 -6.29 -17.88
C GLY A 31 -11.76 -5.08 -17.15
N VAL A 32 -11.01 -4.48 -16.21
CA VAL A 32 -11.44 -3.32 -15.42
C VAL A 32 -10.36 -2.24 -15.39
N SER A 33 -10.65 -1.06 -14.83
CA SER A 33 -9.64 -0.02 -14.64
C SER A 33 -8.70 -0.34 -13.46
N GLN A 34 -7.47 0.17 -13.51
CA GLN A 34 -6.53 0.06 -12.38
C GLN A 34 -7.10 0.65 -11.07
N SER A 35 -7.91 1.72 -11.17
CA SER A 35 -8.61 2.31 -10.03
C SER A 35 -9.68 1.38 -9.44
N ALA A 36 -10.36 0.57 -10.26
CA ALA A 36 -11.25 -0.47 -9.77
C ALA A 36 -10.48 -1.56 -9.02
N VAL A 37 -9.32 -1.98 -9.52
CA VAL A 37 -8.44 -2.91 -8.79
C VAL A 37 -8.03 -2.32 -7.44
N SER A 38 -7.60 -1.05 -7.40
CA SER A 38 -7.24 -0.36 -6.15
C SER A 38 -8.37 -0.34 -5.12
N ARG A 39 -9.61 -0.09 -5.57
CA ARG A 39 -10.81 -0.11 -4.71
C ARG A 39 -11.10 -1.49 -4.14
N VAL A 40 -10.98 -2.56 -4.92
CA VAL A 40 -11.24 -3.92 -4.44
C VAL A 40 -10.30 -4.34 -3.30
N PHE A 41 -9.06 -3.81 -3.29
CA PHE A 41 -8.07 -4.05 -2.24
C PHE A 41 -8.00 -2.95 -1.18
N THR A 42 -8.97 -2.04 -1.16
CA THR A 42 -9.09 -0.98 -0.16
C THR A 42 -10.27 -1.28 0.74
N ASP A 43 -10.00 -1.53 2.02
CA ASP A 43 -11.04 -1.69 3.03
C ASP A 43 -11.97 -0.47 3.06
N GLY A 44 -13.28 -0.71 3.07
CA GLY A 44 -14.31 0.34 3.05
C GLY A 44 -14.57 1.00 1.70
N ALA A 45 -13.80 0.72 0.63
CA ALA A 45 -14.14 1.19 -0.70
C ALA A 45 -15.25 0.35 -1.34
N SER A 46 -16.19 1.01 -2.02
CA SER A 46 -17.27 0.33 -2.74
C SER A 46 -16.81 -0.15 -4.11
N ALA A 47 -17.05 -1.43 -4.38
CA ALA A 47 -16.97 -2.06 -5.69
C ALA A 47 -18.10 -3.10 -5.79
N SER A 48 -18.73 -3.22 -6.95
CA SER A 48 -19.81 -4.20 -7.14
C SER A 48 -19.30 -5.62 -6.88
N ALA A 49 -20.16 -6.50 -6.36
CA ALA A 49 -19.79 -7.90 -6.10
C ALA A 49 -19.19 -8.58 -7.35
N LYS A 50 -19.76 -8.30 -8.53
CA LYS A 50 -19.28 -8.78 -9.82
C LYS A 50 -17.85 -8.30 -10.13
N THR A 51 -17.56 -7.02 -9.93
CA THR A 51 -16.21 -6.47 -10.16
C THR A 51 -15.21 -7.01 -9.15
N SER A 52 -15.60 -7.10 -7.88
CA SER A 52 -14.76 -7.63 -6.80
C SER A 52 -14.36 -9.08 -7.06
N ALA A 53 -15.29 -9.92 -7.52
CA ALA A 53 -15.00 -11.31 -7.90
C ALA A 53 -13.98 -11.38 -9.04
N LYS A 54 -14.25 -10.71 -10.18
CA LYS A 54 -13.33 -10.69 -11.34
C LYS A 54 -11.91 -10.26 -10.99
N VAL A 55 -11.78 -9.22 -10.15
CA VAL A 55 -10.48 -8.70 -9.74
C VAL A 55 -9.74 -9.67 -8.83
N ARG A 56 -10.44 -10.33 -7.89
CA ARG A 56 -9.82 -11.31 -6.99
C ARG A 56 -9.36 -12.55 -7.74
N ASP A 57 -10.18 -13.07 -8.66
CA ASP A 57 -9.82 -14.22 -9.50
C ASP A 57 -8.58 -13.90 -10.35
N ALA A 58 -8.57 -12.75 -11.02
CA ALA A 58 -7.42 -12.32 -11.82
C ALA A 58 -6.16 -12.10 -10.97
N ALA A 59 -6.31 -11.53 -9.78
CA ALA A 59 -5.19 -11.33 -8.86
C ALA A 59 -4.62 -12.67 -8.37
N GLU A 60 -5.48 -13.64 -8.07
CA GLU A 60 -5.07 -14.98 -7.65
C GLU A 60 -4.33 -15.71 -8.78
N GLN A 61 -4.87 -15.71 -10.00
CA GLN A 61 -4.23 -16.32 -11.17
C GLN A 61 -2.84 -15.75 -11.46
N LEU A 62 -2.65 -14.46 -11.24
CA LEU A 62 -1.36 -13.79 -11.45
C LEU A 62 -0.46 -13.82 -10.20
N GLY A 63 -0.93 -14.31 -9.05
CA GLY A 63 -0.18 -14.20 -7.79
C GLY A 63 0.05 -12.76 -7.32
N TYR A 64 -0.82 -11.82 -7.71
CA TYR A 64 -0.72 -10.42 -7.33
C TYR A 64 -0.97 -10.23 -5.83
N ARG A 65 -0.09 -9.45 -5.18
CA ARG A 65 -0.25 -9.00 -3.79
C ARG A 65 -0.19 -7.46 -3.74
N PRO A 66 -1.18 -6.79 -3.15
CA PRO A 66 -1.15 -5.33 -2.99
C PRO A 66 0.08 -4.87 -2.20
N ASN A 67 0.77 -3.85 -2.70
CA ASN A 67 1.91 -3.26 -2.02
C ASN A 67 1.46 -2.14 -1.07
N ARG A 68 1.52 -2.39 0.24
CA ARG A 68 1.16 -1.42 1.29
C ARG A 68 2.05 -0.16 1.28
N LEU A 69 3.33 -0.28 0.95
CA LEU A 69 4.23 0.88 0.84
C LEU A 69 3.85 1.77 -0.35
N ALA A 70 3.50 1.17 -1.49
CA ALA A 70 2.99 1.96 -2.61
C ALA A 70 1.69 2.69 -2.23
N ARG A 71 0.82 2.03 -1.47
CA ARG A 71 -0.44 2.61 -0.98
C ARG A 71 -0.21 3.74 0.03
N SER A 72 0.78 3.65 0.92
CA SER A 72 1.09 4.74 1.86
C SER A 72 1.60 5.98 1.13
N LEU A 73 2.39 5.82 0.07
CA LEU A 73 2.83 6.93 -0.78
C LEU A 73 1.66 7.61 -1.51
N LEU A 74 0.71 6.82 -2.03
CA LEU A 74 -0.50 7.34 -2.69
C LEU A 74 -1.44 8.07 -1.74
N THR A 75 -1.59 7.57 -0.51
CA THR A 75 -2.52 8.11 0.49
C THR A 75 -1.90 9.17 1.40
N GLY A 76 -0.56 9.30 1.41
CA GLY A 76 0.17 10.11 2.38
C GLY A 76 0.11 9.57 3.82
N LYS A 77 -0.40 8.36 4.03
CA LYS A 77 -0.62 7.75 5.36
C LYS A 77 0.16 6.45 5.48
N SER A 78 1.16 6.42 6.36
CA SER A 78 1.96 5.22 6.62
C SER A 78 1.22 4.18 7.46
N TYR A 79 0.29 4.62 8.31
CA TYR A 79 -0.30 3.80 9.38
C TYR A 79 0.75 3.17 10.30
N MET A 80 1.90 3.83 10.48
CA MET A 80 2.98 3.38 11.34
C MET A 80 3.10 4.27 12.57
N VAL A 81 3.26 3.66 13.75
CA VAL A 81 3.50 4.33 15.03
C VAL A 81 4.86 3.88 15.55
N GLY A 82 5.78 4.83 15.72
CA GLY A 82 7.06 4.57 16.38
C GLY A 82 6.94 4.74 17.88
N LEU A 83 7.39 3.74 18.64
CA LEU A 83 7.45 3.76 20.10
C LEU A 83 8.92 3.67 20.52
N VAL A 84 9.42 4.70 21.20
CA VAL A 84 10.78 4.73 21.73
C VAL A 84 10.73 4.38 23.22
N VAL A 85 11.46 3.37 23.64
CA VAL A 85 11.46 2.86 25.01
C VAL A 85 12.88 2.87 25.56
N ALA A 86 13.10 3.55 26.68
CA ALA A 86 14.44 3.71 27.25
C ALA A 86 14.95 2.44 27.96
N TYR A 87 14.09 1.75 28.73
CA TYR A 87 14.47 0.54 29.47
C TYR A 87 13.25 -0.40 29.66
N LEU A 88 13.44 -1.72 29.50
CA LEU A 88 12.40 -2.77 29.66
C LEU A 88 12.64 -3.69 30.87
N ASP A 89 13.61 -3.36 31.70
CA ASP A 89 13.97 -4.05 32.95
C ASP A 89 12.92 -3.90 34.06
N ASN A 90 11.95 -2.99 33.91
CA ASN A 90 10.78 -2.91 34.77
C ASN A 90 9.63 -3.80 34.24
N TYR A 91 9.13 -4.70 35.11
CA TYR A 91 8.00 -5.60 34.84
C TYR A 91 6.70 -4.91 34.37
N PHE A 92 6.54 -3.60 34.59
CA PHE A 92 5.34 -2.86 34.18
C PHE A 92 5.26 -2.55 32.67
N TYR A 93 6.39 -2.23 32.02
CA TYR A 93 6.37 -1.74 30.63
C TYR A 93 5.93 -2.77 29.59
N PRO A 94 6.33 -4.06 29.67
CA PRO A 94 5.90 -5.07 28.70
C PRO A 94 4.37 -5.19 28.60
N GLU A 95 3.65 -5.17 29.73
CA GLU A 95 2.19 -5.29 29.73
C GLU A 95 1.51 -4.07 29.08
N VAL A 96 2.01 -2.87 29.37
CA VAL A 96 1.51 -1.63 28.75
C VAL A 96 1.78 -1.64 27.25
N LEU A 97 2.99 -2.01 26.83
CA LEU A 97 3.36 -2.10 25.42
C LEU A 97 2.50 -3.11 24.66
N GLU A 98 2.24 -4.27 25.25
CA GLU A 98 1.41 -5.29 24.64
C GLU A 98 -0.02 -4.79 24.42
N LYS A 99 -0.63 -4.19 25.46
CA LYS A 99 -2.00 -3.65 25.38
C LYS A 99 -2.09 -2.51 24.37
N LEU A 100 -1.13 -1.59 24.38
CA LEU A 100 -1.07 -0.47 23.43
C LEU A 100 -0.90 -0.98 22.00
N SER A 101 0.05 -1.90 21.77
CA SER A 101 0.30 -2.49 20.45
C SER A 101 -0.94 -3.20 19.91
N LYS A 102 -1.62 -4.00 20.74
CA LYS A 102 -2.88 -4.66 20.34
C LYS A 102 -3.96 -3.66 19.96
N ALA A 103 -4.16 -2.61 20.76
CA ALA A 103 -5.15 -1.57 20.48
C ALA A 103 -4.86 -0.85 19.15
N LEU A 104 -3.61 -0.51 18.88
CA LEU A 104 -3.18 0.14 17.63
C LEU A 104 -3.36 -0.79 16.42
N GLN A 105 -3.00 -2.06 16.55
CA GLN A 105 -3.17 -3.06 15.49
C GLN A 105 -4.63 -3.27 15.11
N GLN A 106 -5.55 -3.29 16.10
CA GLN A 106 -6.99 -3.37 15.85
C GLN A 106 -7.51 -2.16 15.05
N GLN A 107 -6.85 -1.01 15.14
CA GLN A 107 -7.16 0.20 14.36
C GLN A 107 -6.39 0.27 13.03
N GLY A 108 -5.68 -0.80 12.65
CA GLY A 108 -4.95 -0.88 11.38
C GLY A 108 -3.56 -0.25 11.39
N TYR A 109 -3.04 0.13 12.57
CA TYR A 109 -1.68 0.67 12.71
C TYR A 109 -0.64 -0.43 12.95
N HIS A 110 0.57 -0.21 12.45
CA HIS A 110 1.74 -1.03 12.68
C HIS A 110 2.65 -0.32 13.68
N VAL A 111 3.01 -1.01 14.76
CA VAL A 111 3.90 -0.46 15.80
C VAL A 111 5.34 -0.86 15.50
N LEU A 112 6.24 0.12 15.51
CA LEU A 112 7.68 -0.08 15.50
C LEU A 112 8.22 0.27 16.88
N ILE A 113 8.95 -0.64 17.51
CA ILE A 113 9.58 -0.40 18.81
C ILE A 113 11.05 -0.11 18.59
N PHE A 114 11.52 1.00 19.14
CA PHE A 114 12.92 1.42 19.18
C PHE A 114 13.38 1.40 20.63
N MET A 115 14.58 0.88 20.84
CA MET A 115 15.20 0.66 22.16
C MET A 115 16.56 1.32 22.18
#